data_AF-A0A968Z283-F1
#
_entry.id   AF-A0A968Z283-F1
#
_cell.length_a   1.000
_cell.length_b   1.000
_cell.length_c   1.000
_cell.angle_alpha   90.00
_cell.angle_beta   90.00
_cell.angle_gamma   90.00
#
_symmetry.space_group_name_H-M   'P 1'
#
loop_
_entity.id
_entity.type
_entity.pdbx_description
1 polymer ?
#
loop_
_entity_poly.entity_id
_entity_poly.type
_entity_poly.pdbx_seq_one_letter_code
_entity_poly.pdbx_strand_id
1 'polypeptide(L)'
;MVRTSEQSQKTEFPILLDPAMLRAAQRIYRTYCSWPNKIDKRPCGVAINRENHRGQLIFRENPILLPKECFITLKQLEAEVF
;
A
#
# COMPACT_ATOMS: atom_id res chain seq x y z
N MET A 1 -9.92 -29.41 13.51
CA MET A 1 -8.87 -28.59 12.89
C MET A 1 -9.56 -27.52 12.06
N VAL A 2 -9.82 -26.35 12.65
CA VAL A 2 -10.67 -25.31 12.06
C VAL A 2 -9.86 -24.55 11.00
N ARG A 3 -10.30 -24.61 9.74
CA ARG A 3 -9.77 -23.81 8.63
C ARG A 3 -10.49 -22.46 8.66
N THR A 4 -9.89 -21.44 9.24
CA THR A 4 -10.36 -20.06 9.09
C THR A 4 -9.83 -19.52 7.77
N SER A 5 -10.64 -19.66 6.73
CA SER A 5 -10.53 -18.91 5.48
C SER A 5 -10.93 -17.46 5.73
N GLU A 6 -9.97 -16.62 6.07
CA GLU A 6 -10.15 -15.16 6.03
C GLU A 6 -10.18 -14.74 4.57
N GLN A 7 -11.41 -14.61 4.07
CA GLN A 7 -11.72 -14.17 2.73
C GLN A 7 -11.16 -12.75 2.52
N SER A 8 -10.21 -12.66 1.60
CA SER A 8 -9.69 -11.43 1.01
C SER A 8 -10.83 -10.52 0.55
N GLN A 9 -11.20 -9.56 1.40
CA GLN A 9 -12.16 -8.53 1.05
C GLN A 9 -11.56 -7.62 -0.02
N LYS A 10 -12.04 -7.78 -1.26
CA LYS A 10 -12.05 -6.73 -2.27
C LYS A 10 -12.86 -5.56 -1.73
N THR A 11 -12.20 -4.61 -1.06
CA THR A 11 -12.80 -3.31 -0.81
C THR A 11 -12.37 -2.37 -1.92
N GLU A 12 -13.07 -2.48 -3.06
CA GLU A 12 -13.14 -1.39 -4.03
C GLU A 12 -13.99 -0.28 -3.36
N PHE A 13 -13.46 0.96 -3.33
CA PHE A 13 -14.09 2.21 -2.85
C PHE A 13 -13.84 2.64 -1.39
N PRO A 14 -13.69 3.96 -1.16
CA PRO A 14 -12.67 4.48 -0.28
C PRO A 14 -13.17 4.47 1.16
N ILE A 15 -12.48 3.69 2.00
CA ILE A 15 -12.12 4.20 3.32
C ILE A 15 -11.53 5.58 3.01
N LEU A 16 -12.18 6.66 3.46
CA LEU A 16 -11.70 8.04 3.36
C LEU A 16 -10.23 8.03 3.80
N LEU A 17 -9.35 7.90 2.82
CA LEU A 17 -7.95 7.63 3.05
C LEU A 17 -7.41 8.97 3.51
N ASP A 18 -6.91 9.02 4.75
CA ASP A 18 -6.35 10.26 5.28
C ASP A 18 -5.35 10.80 4.24
N PRO A 19 -5.55 12.03 3.73
CA PRO A 19 -4.65 12.62 2.75
C PRO A 19 -3.19 12.62 3.21
N ALA A 20 -2.93 12.70 4.53
CA ALA A 20 -1.57 12.60 5.07
C ALA A 20 -0.95 11.21 4.83
N MET A 21 -1.74 10.16 5.02
CA MET A 21 -1.33 8.77 4.79
C MET A 21 -1.09 8.51 3.30
N LEU A 22 -1.97 9.00 2.44
CA LEU A 22 -1.82 8.86 0.99
C LEU A 22 -0.53 9.55 0.50
N ARG A 23 -0.27 10.79 0.94
CA ARG A 23 0.97 11.52 0.61
C ARG A 23 2.22 10.80 1.10
N ALA A 24 2.19 10.24 2.31
CA ALA A 24 3.32 9.50 2.85
C ALA A 24 3.61 8.22 2.03
N ALA A 25 2.57 7.48 1.64
CA ALA A 25 2.73 6.31 0.79
C ALA A 25 3.20 6.67 -0.63
N GLN A 26 2.71 7.77 -1.20
CA GLN A 26 3.22 8.30 -2.47
C GLN A 26 4.71 8.64 -2.38
N ARG A 27 5.16 9.23 -1.26
CA ARG A 27 6.58 9.52 -1.06
C ARG A 27 7.42 8.25 -1.10
N ILE A 28 6.99 7.19 -0.40
CA ILE A 28 7.66 5.88 -0.42
C ILE A 28 7.73 5.32 -1.85
N TYR A 29 6.61 5.36 -2.59
CA TYR A 29 6.56 4.89 -3.97
C TYR A 29 7.45 5.71 -4.93
N ARG A 30 7.44 7.03 -4.82
CA ARG A 30 8.29 7.92 -5.64
C ARG A 30 9.77 7.69 -5.37
N THR A 31 10.16 7.52 -4.10
CA THR A 31 11.53 7.17 -3.73
C THR A 31 11.97 5.87 -4.41
N TYR A 32 11.12 4.84 -4.41
CA TYR A 32 11.39 3.62 -5.17
C TYR A 32 11.57 3.87 -6.66
N CYS A 33 10.66 4.64 -7.26
CA CYS A 33 10.69 4.92 -8.69
C CYS A 33 11.94 5.71 -9.12
N SER A 34 12.46 6.58 -8.23
CA SER A 34 13.65 7.40 -8.48
C SER A 34 14.97 6.63 -8.44
N TRP A 35 15.00 5.39 -7.94
CA TRP A 35 16.24 4.61 -7.92
C TRP A 35 16.55 4.03 -9.32
N PRO A 36 17.74 4.31 -9.89
CA PRO A 36 18.13 3.82 -11.20
C PRO A 36 18.26 2.29 -11.29
N ASN A 37 18.71 1.64 -10.21
CA ASN A 37 18.94 0.19 -10.13
C ASN A 37 17.86 -0.51 -9.28
N LYS A 38 16.62 -0.03 -9.34
CA LYS A 38 15.51 -0.71 -8.68
C LYS A 38 15.31 -2.11 -9.26
N ILE A 39 14.78 -3.01 -8.46
CA ILE A 39 14.36 -4.34 -8.92
C ILE A 39 13.33 -4.12 -10.04
N ASP A 40 13.45 -4.80 -11.18
CA ASP A 40 12.49 -4.70 -12.31
C ASP A 40 11.07 -5.20 -11.98
N LYS A 41 10.81 -5.50 -10.71
CA LYS A 41 9.52 -5.92 -10.21
C LYS A 41 8.69 -4.69 -9.84
N ARG A 42 7.49 -4.59 -10.41
CA ARG A 42 6.51 -3.59 -10.00
C ARG A 42 5.91 -3.97 -8.63
N PRO A 43 5.90 -3.07 -7.64
CA PRO A 43 5.19 -3.32 -6.39
C PRO A 43 3.68 -3.40 -6.64
N CYS A 44 2.96 -4.16 -5.82
CA CYS A 44 1.50 -4.20 -5.81
C CYS A 44 0.92 -2.93 -5.13
N GLY A 45 1.68 -2.33 -4.21
CA GLY A 45 1.29 -1.13 -3.47
C GLY A 45 2.20 -0.86 -2.29
N VAL A 46 1.71 -0.07 -1.34
CA VAL A 46 2.43 0.31 -0.11
C VAL A 46 1.58 -0.06 1.10
N ALA A 47 2.15 -0.80 2.04
CA ALA A 47 1.59 -0.95 3.38
C ALA A 47 2.09 0.20 4.25
N ILE A 48 1.20 0.94 4.91
CA ILE A 48 1.54 2.10 5.73
C ILE A 48 0.83 2.04 7.07
N ASN A 49 1.56 2.35 8.13
CA ASN A 49 1.02 2.45 9.47
C ASN A 49 0.23 3.77 9.62
N ARG A 50 -0.99 3.66 10.16
CA ARG A 50 -1.92 4.78 10.27
C ARG A 50 -1.51 5.85 11.29
N GLU A 51 -0.65 5.54 12.25
CA GLU A 51 -0.27 6.45 13.33
C GLU A 51 1.00 7.24 13.03
N ASN A 52 2.00 6.58 12.44
CA ASN A 52 3.32 7.18 12.22
C ASN A 52 3.67 7.38 10.74
N HIS A 53 2.78 7.02 9.83
CA HIS A 53 2.97 7.13 8.38
C HIS A 53 4.22 6.42 7.82
N ARG A 54 4.82 5.51 8.60
CA ARG A 54 5.92 4.66 8.13
C ARG A 54 5.32 3.47 7.39
N GLY A 55 6.00 3.05 6.34
CA GLY A 55 5.48 2.00 5.49
C GLY A 55 6.55 1.35 4.65
N GLN A 56 6.11 0.36 3.88
CA GLN A 56 6.97 -0.44 3.01
C GLN A 56 6.25 -0.80 1.73
N LEU A 57 7.04 -1.01 0.67
CA LEU A 57 6.55 -1.53 -0.60
C LEU A 57 6.16 -2.99 -0.43
N ILE A 58 5.03 -3.33 -1.00
CA ILE A 58 4.54 -4.71 -1.07
C ILE A 58 4.68 -5.18 -2.50
N PHE A 59 5.33 -6.32 -2.70
CA PHE A 59 5.52 -6.96 -4.02
C PHE A 59 4.73 -8.27 -4.17
N ARG A 60 3.77 -8.52 -3.29
CA ARG A 60 2.90 -9.70 -3.27
C ARG A 60 1.46 -9.22 -3.36
N GLU A 61 0.61 -9.95 -4.08
CA GLU A 61 -0.78 -9.55 -4.34
C GLU A 61 -1.64 -9.57 -3.07
N ASN A 62 -1.35 -10.49 -2.14
CA ASN A 62 -2.07 -10.63 -0.87
C ASN A 62 -1.11 -10.40 0.31
N PRO A 63 -0.80 -9.15 0.67
CA PRO A 63 0.02 -8.86 1.84
C PRO A 63 -0.73 -9.20 3.13
N ILE A 64 0.00 -9.75 4.10
CA ILE A 64 -0.45 -9.80 5.49
C ILE A 64 -0.15 -8.43 6.09
N LEU A 65 -1.19 -7.74 6.56
CA LEU A 65 -1.07 -6.43 7.18
C LEU A 65 -1.09 -6.56 8.70
N LEU A 66 -0.29 -5.74 9.38
CA LEU A 66 -0.40 -5.60 10.82
C LEU A 66 -1.68 -4.84 11.21
N PRO A 67 -2.18 -4.97 12.46
CA PRO A 67 -3.45 -4.36 12.89
C PRO A 67 -3.58 -2.84 12.69
N LYS A 68 -2.46 -2.12 12.57
CA LYS A 68 -2.42 -0.67 12.34
C LYS A 68 -1.94 -0.28 10.95
N GLU A 69 -1.77 -1.26 10.06
CA GLU A 69 -1.37 -1.00 8.69
C GLU A 69 -2.60 -0.88 7.78
N CYS A 70 -2.46 -0.04 6.78
CA CYS A 70 -3.39 0.08 5.66
C CYS A 70 -2.60 -0.21 4.39
N PHE A 71 -3.21 -0.95 3.47
CA PHE A 71 -2.64 -1.16 2.16
C PHE A 71 -3.20 -0.13 1.18
N ILE A 72 -2.29 0.60 0.52
CA ILE A 72 -2.61 1.56 -0.51
C ILE A 72 -2.14 1.00 -1.85
N THR A 73 -3.08 0.81 -2.76
CA THR A 73 -2.83 0.24 -4.09
C THR A 73 -2.09 1.22 -4.98
N LEU A 74 -1.36 0.71 -5.99
CA LEU A 74 -0.73 1.58 -6.99
C LEU A 74 -1.73 2.50 -7.69
N LYS A 75 -2.94 2.01 -7.99
CA LYS A 75 -3.99 2.82 -8.62
C LYS A 75 -4.30 4.07 -7.80
N GLN A 76 -4.32 3.98 -6.47
CA GLN A 76 -4.54 5.12 -5.57
C GLN A 76 -3.32 6.05 -5.50
N LEU A 77 -2.11 5.50 -5.56
CA LEU A 77 -0.87 6.28 -5.55
C LEU A 77 -0.67 7.09 -6.84
N GLU A 78 -1.19 6.58 -7.96
CA GLU A 78 -1.09 7.19 -9.29
C GLU A 78 -2.27 8.14 -9.61
N ALA A 79 -3.40 8.04 -8.90
CA ALA A 79 -4.63 8.76 -9.22
C ALA A 79 -4.63 10.28 -8.90
N GLU A 80 -3.78 10.77 -8.00
CA GLU A 80 -3.83 12.17 -7.50
C GLU A 80 -2.81 13.09 -8.19
N VAL A 81 -2.36 12.74 -9.40
CA VAL A 81 -1.40 13.54 -10.19
C VAL A 81 -2.12 14.56 -11.12
N PHE A 82 -3.36 14.95 -10.82
CA PHE A 82 -4.10 15.97 -11.59
C PHE A 82 -4.34 17.23 -10.77
#